data_AF-A0A8X8WVH2-F1
#
_entry.id   AF-A0A8X8WVH2-F1
#
_cell.length_a   1.000
_cell.length_b   1.000
_cell.length_c   1.000
_cell.angle_alpha   90.00
_cell.angle_beta   90.00
_cell.angle_gamma   90.00
#
_symmetry.space_group_name_H-M   'P 1'
#
loop_
_entity.id
_entity.type
_entity.pdbx_description
1 polymer ?
#
loop_
_entity_poly.entity_id
_entity_poly.type
_entity_poly.pdbx_seq_one_letter_code
_entity_poly.pdbx_strand_id
1 'polypeptide(L)'
;MPSPAEVRRSVEEEAEGSFAISRLDTSEIRWADCGSSGGGEDVAKCMRSVAEPMLVEHFGETIIDELFEKYERCLTDCMSKEEMKFINVTVSLIRIG
;
A
#
# COMPACT_ATOMS: atom_id res chain seq x y z
N MET A 1 1.16 3.94 5.00
CA MET A 1 1.44 4.81 3.84
C MET A 1 1.73 6.20 4.35
N PRO A 2 2.79 6.87 3.87
CA PRO A 2 3.08 8.24 4.28
C PRO A 2 1.93 9.16 3.84
N SER A 3 1.57 10.10 4.69
CA SER A 3 0.60 11.14 4.40
C SER A 3 1.16 12.14 3.39
N PRO A 4 0.30 12.88 2.66
CA PRO A 4 0.75 13.95 1.77
C PRO A 4 1.63 14.99 2.48
N ALA A 5 1.35 15.26 3.76
CA ALA A 5 2.13 16.18 4.57
C ALA A 5 3.53 15.65 4.87
N GLU A 6 3.66 14.35 5.18
CA GLU A 6 4.97 13.71 5.37
C GLU A 6 5.77 13.66 4.05
N VAL A 7 5.10 13.37 2.92
CA VAL A 7 5.74 13.39 1.60
C VAL A 7 6.24 14.79 1.26
N ARG A 8 5.40 15.82 1.45
CA ARG A 8 5.79 17.23 1.22
C ARG A 8 7.02 17.59 2.06
N ARG A 9 6.97 17.33 3.36
CA ARG A 9 8.06 17.64 4.28
C ARG A 9 9.36 16.97 3.86
N SER A 10 9.30 15.69 3.49
CA SER A 10 10.48 14.93 3.05
C SER A 10 11.12 15.53 1.79
N VAL A 11 10.32 16.07 0.87
CA VAL A 11 10.87 16.69 -0.36
C VAL A 11 11.38 18.11 -0.10
N GLU A 12 10.66 18.92 0.66
CA GLU A 12 11.00 20.33 0.88
C GLU A 12 12.13 20.51 1.91
N GLU A 13 12.19 19.68 2.95
CA GLU A 13 13.12 19.82 4.08
C GLU A 13 14.30 18.85 3.98
N GLU A 14 14.07 17.57 3.66
CA GLU A 14 15.11 16.52 3.72
C GLU A 14 15.89 16.35 2.41
N ALA A 15 15.35 16.79 1.26
CA ALA A 15 16.05 16.69 -0.03
C ALA A 15 16.97 17.89 -0.33
N GLU A 16 17.28 18.72 0.68
CA GLU A 16 18.18 19.88 0.61
C GLU A 16 17.88 20.86 -0.54
N GLY A 17 16.61 20.95 -0.97
CA GLY A 17 16.22 21.80 -2.10
C GLY A 17 16.63 21.27 -3.48
N SER A 18 17.05 20.01 -3.59
CA SER A 18 17.38 19.36 -4.88
C SER A 18 16.17 19.21 -5.81
N PHE A 19 14.95 19.29 -5.26
CA PHE A 19 13.71 19.12 -6.00
C PHE A 19 12.65 20.12 -5.56
N ALA A 20 11.93 20.70 -6.52
CA ALA A 20 10.66 21.38 -6.29
C ALA A 20 9.50 20.41 -6.53
N ILE A 21 8.46 20.50 -5.70
CA ILE A 21 7.19 19.82 -5.95
C ILE A 21 6.43 20.60 -7.02
N SER A 22 6.29 19.99 -8.20
CA SER A 22 5.42 20.51 -9.26
C SER A 22 3.95 20.21 -8.98
N ARG A 23 3.66 19.00 -8.48
CA ARG A 23 2.30 18.56 -8.17
C ARG A 23 2.33 17.55 -7.04
N LEU A 24 1.35 17.63 -6.15
CA LEU A 24 1.13 16.65 -5.08
C LEU A 24 -0.37 16.42 -4.97
N ASP A 25 -0.81 15.20 -5.26
CA ASP A 25 -2.21 14.82 -5.28
C ASP A 25 -2.46 13.52 -4.51
N THR A 26 -3.70 13.34 -4.09
CA THR A 26 -4.20 12.09 -3.50
C THR A 26 -5.29 11.50 -4.38
N SER A 27 -5.20 10.21 -4.63
CA SER A 27 -6.25 9.45 -5.33
C SER A 27 -6.66 8.25 -4.50
N GLU A 28 -7.92 7.85 -4.63
CA GLU A 28 -8.46 6.67 -3.98
C GLU A 28 -8.68 5.56 -5.01
N ILE A 29 -8.30 4.33 -4.65
CA ILE A 29 -8.58 3.13 -5.44
C ILE A 29 -9.31 2.16 -4.53
N ARG A 30 -10.47 1.64 -4.95
CA ARG A 30 -11.19 0.64 -4.15
C ARG A 30 -10.41 -0.66 -4.15
N TRP A 31 -10.41 -1.36 -3.04
CA TRP A 31 -9.76 -2.67 -2.94
C TRP A 31 -10.42 -3.68 -3.88
N ALA A 32 -11.72 -3.57 -4.10
CA ALA A 32 -12.47 -4.39 -5.05
C ALA A 32 -12.05 -4.17 -6.51
N ASP A 33 -11.39 -3.05 -6.83
CA ASP A 33 -10.89 -2.79 -8.19
C ASP A 33 -9.47 -3.37 -8.39
N CYS A 34 -8.86 -3.91 -7.32
CA CYS A 34 -7.52 -4.48 -7.29
C CYS A 34 -7.59 -6.00 -7.49
N GLY A 35 -7.95 -6.46 -8.68
CA GLY A 35 -8.03 -7.89 -8.98
C GLY A 35 -8.87 -8.22 -10.20
N SER A 36 -8.83 -9.47 -10.63
CA SER A 36 -9.66 -9.96 -11.74
C SER A 36 -11.07 -10.38 -11.29
N SER A 37 -11.22 -10.76 -10.01
CA SER A 37 -12.46 -11.20 -9.39
C SER A 37 -13.06 -10.17 -8.42
N GLY A 38 -12.27 -9.16 -8.03
CA GLY A 38 -12.69 -8.03 -7.19
C GLY A 38 -13.04 -8.37 -5.74
N GLY A 39 -12.59 -9.53 -5.25
CA GLY A 39 -12.83 -10.01 -3.89
C GLY A 39 -11.62 -9.89 -2.95
N GLY A 40 -11.86 -10.17 -1.66
CA GLY A 40 -10.82 -10.18 -0.63
C GLY A 40 -9.68 -11.18 -0.88
N GLU A 41 -9.94 -12.25 -1.62
CA GLU A 41 -8.94 -13.26 -2.04
C GLU A 41 -7.85 -12.65 -2.94
N ASP A 42 -8.24 -11.86 -3.95
CA ASP A 42 -7.28 -11.21 -4.86
C ASP A 42 -6.39 -10.22 -4.10
N VAL A 43 -6.99 -9.45 -3.20
CA VAL A 43 -6.26 -8.50 -2.34
C VAL A 43 -5.31 -9.24 -1.39
N ALA A 44 -5.74 -10.36 -0.81
CA ALA A 44 -4.91 -11.17 0.07
C ALA A 44 -3.68 -11.73 -0.66
N LYS A 45 -3.87 -12.26 -1.87
CA LYS A 45 -2.78 -12.77 -2.73
C LYS A 45 -1.82 -11.66 -3.16
N CYS A 46 -2.34 -10.48 -3.51
CA CYS A 46 -1.53 -9.31 -3.83
C CYS A 46 -0.63 -8.91 -2.65
N MET A 47 -1.21 -8.79 -1.45
CA MET A 47 -0.47 -8.44 -0.24
C MET A 47 0.50 -9.55 0.17
N ARG A 48 0.15 -10.83 -0.01
CA ARG A 48 1.05 -11.97 0.18
C ARG A 48 2.30 -11.85 -0.68
N SER A 49 2.12 -11.58 -1.96
CA SER A 49 3.23 -11.42 -2.92
C SER A 49 4.21 -10.30 -2.51
N VAL A 50 3.74 -9.27 -1.81
CA VAL A 50 4.56 -8.15 -1.32
C VAL A 50 5.25 -8.47 0.01
N ALA A 51 4.52 -9.03 0.98
CA ALA A 51 4.96 -9.14 2.36
C ALA A 51 5.59 -10.49 2.72
N GLU A 52 5.29 -11.57 1.98
CA GLU A 52 5.74 -12.92 2.30
C GLU A 52 7.26 -13.05 2.47
N PRO A 53 8.12 -12.47 1.61
CA PRO A 53 9.57 -12.58 1.81
C PRO A 53 10.04 -12.04 3.17
N MET A 54 9.48 -10.89 3.59
CA MET A 54 9.80 -10.26 4.87
C MET A 54 9.28 -11.08 6.07
N LEU A 55 8.10 -11.68 5.91
CA LEU A 55 7.48 -12.50 6.96
C LEU A 55 8.21 -13.84 7.11
N VAL A 56 8.62 -14.46 6.01
CA VAL A 56 9.45 -15.68 6.01
C VAL A 56 10.79 -15.42 6.68
N GLU A 57 11.45 -14.31 6.35
CA GLU A 57 12.73 -13.95 6.96
C GLU A 57 12.63 -13.81 8.50
N HIS A 58 11.52 -13.23 8.99
CA HIS A 58 11.36 -12.95 10.41
C HIS A 58 10.77 -14.13 11.21
N PHE A 59 9.81 -14.86 10.64
CA PHE A 59 9.03 -15.88 11.35
C PHE A 59 9.26 -17.32 10.86
N GLY A 60 9.98 -17.49 9.74
CA GLY A 60 10.13 -18.78 9.07
C GLY A 60 8.93 -19.16 8.19
N GLU A 61 9.11 -20.17 7.36
CA GLU A 61 8.12 -20.59 6.36
C GLU A 61 6.90 -21.31 6.96
N THR A 62 7.07 -21.93 8.14
CA THR A 62 6.11 -22.90 8.69
C THR A 62 4.74 -22.29 9.03
N ILE A 63 4.66 -20.99 9.28
CA ILE A 63 3.42 -20.31 9.67
C ILE A 63 2.76 -19.53 8.52
N ILE A 64 3.43 -19.40 7.38
CA ILE A 64 3.09 -18.40 6.36
C ILE A 64 1.77 -18.72 5.67
N ASP A 65 1.55 -20.00 5.32
CA ASP A 65 0.30 -20.42 4.71
C ASP A 65 -0.90 -20.18 5.65
N GLU A 66 -0.80 -20.64 6.91
CA GLU A 66 -1.86 -20.43 7.91
C GLU A 66 -2.10 -18.93 8.19
N LEU A 67 -1.03 -18.13 8.21
CA LEU A 67 -1.11 -16.68 8.38
C LEU A 67 -1.92 -16.03 7.26
N PHE A 68 -1.61 -16.36 6.00
CA PHE A 68 -2.30 -15.76 4.86
C PHE A 68 -3.74 -16.28 4.68
N GLU A 69 -4.04 -17.53 5.05
CA GLU A 69 -5.42 -18.01 5.14
C GLU A 69 -6.26 -17.22 6.17
N LYS A 70 -5.68 -16.95 7.35
CA LYS A 70 -6.34 -16.10 8.37
C LYS A 70 -6.51 -14.68 7.86
N TYR A 71 -5.48 -14.13 7.22
CA TYR A 71 -5.52 -12.79 6.65
C TYR A 71 -6.60 -12.63 5.59
N GLU A 72 -6.73 -13.58 4.66
CA GLU A 72 -7.78 -13.60 3.64
C GLU A 72 -9.19 -13.61 4.24
N ARG A 73 -9.43 -14.44 5.27
CA ARG A 73 -10.73 -14.46 5.97
C ARG A 73 -11.05 -13.11 6.62
N CYS A 74 -10.07 -12.50 7.29
CA CYS A 74 -10.23 -11.18 7.88
C CYS A 74 -10.54 -10.12 6.82
N LEU A 75 -9.80 -10.12 5.71
CA LEU A 75 -10.03 -9.20 4.59
C LEU A 75 -11.43 -9.34 4.01
N THR A 76 -11.87 -10.58 3.78
CA THR A 76 -13.20 -10.88 3.21
C THR A 76 -14.31 -10.39 4.15
N ASP A 77 -14.19 -10.64 5.46
CA ASP A 77 -15.16 -10.13 6.44
C ASP A 77 -15.16 -8.60 6.51
N CYS A 78 -14.00 -7.95 6.51
CA CYS A 78 -13.91 -6.49 6.50
C CYS A 78 -14.55 -5.88 5.24
N MET A 79 -14.23 -6.41 4.06
CA MET A 79 -14.76 -5.92 2.78
C MET A 79 -16.27 -6.19 2.62
N SER A 80 -16.82 -7.16 3.37
CA SER A 80 -18.27 -7.38 3.41
C SER A 80 -19.02 -6.31 4.21
N LYS A 81 -18.33 -5.61 5.13
CA LYS A 81 -18.91 -4.62 6.04
C LYS A 81 -18.72 -3.19 5.56
N GLU A 82 -17.59 -2.91 4.91
CA GLU A 82 -17.22 -1.56 4.47
C GLU A 82 -16.48 -1.57 3.14
N GLU A 83 -16.65 -0.51 2.37
CA GLU A 83 -15.87 -0.27 1.16
C GLU A 83 -14.44 0.15 1.53
N MET A 84 -13.49 -0.77 1.40
CA MET A 84 -12.08 -0.49 1.64
C MET A 84 -11.40 0.18 0.43
N LYS A 85 -10.52 1.14 0.71
CA LYS A 85 -9.83 1.95 -0.30
C LYS A 85 -8.34 2.10 0.02
N PHE A 86 -7.52 2.06 -1.02
CA PHE A 86 -6.14 2.51 -0.98
C PHE A 86 -6.10 4.01 -1.26
N ILE A 87 -5.35 4.75 -0.44
CA ILE A 87 -5.05 6.16 -0.68
C ILE A 87 -3.64 6.22 -1.26
N ASN A 88 -3.54 6.66 -2.51
CA ASN A 88 -2.29 6.82 -3.22
C ASN A 88 -1.90 8.29 -3.26
N VAL A 89 -0.74 8.61 -2.69
CA VAL A 89 -0.11 9.93 -2.84
C VAL A 89 0.73 9.92 -4.11
N THR A 90 0.39 10.78 -5.06
CA THR A 90 1.15 10.97 -6.30
C THR A 90 1.89 12.30 -6.23
N VAL A 91 3.20 12.26 -6.40
CA VAL A 91 4.06 13.44 -6.40
C VAL A 91 4.78 13.56 -7.74
N SER A 92 4.78 14.77 -8.31
CA SER A 92 5.57 15.15 -9.47
C SER A 92 6.64 16.14 -9.02
N LEU A 93 7.90 15.84 -9.33
CA LEU A 93 9.07 16.58 -8.88
C LEU A 93 9.81 17.17 -10.07
N ILE A 94 10.32 18.39 -9.90
CA ILE A 94 11.24 19.04 -10.82
C ILE A 94 12.59 19.12 -10.13
N ARG A 95 13.65 18.63 -10.79
CA ARG A 95 15.00 18.78 -10.27
C ARG A 95 15.40 20.25 -10.29
N ILE A 96 15.86 20.76 -9.16
CA ILE A 96 16.53 22.05 -9.04
C ILE A 96 18.03 21.78 -9.16
N GLY A 97 18.72 22.58 -9.96
CA GLY A 97 20.15 22.44 -10.27
C GLY A 97 21.04 22.71 -9.07
#